data_AF-A0A923VWW0-F1
#
_entry.id   AF-A0A923VWW0-F1
#
_cell.length_a   1.000
_cell.length_b   1.000
_cell.length_c   1.000
_cell.angle_alpha   90.00
_cell.angle_beta   90.00
_cell.angle_gamma   90.00
#
_symmetry.space_group_name_H-M   'P 1'
#
loop_
_entity.id
_entity.type
_entity.pdbx_description
1 polymer ?
#
loop_
_entity_poly.entity_id
_entity_poly.type
_entity_poly.pdbx_seq_one_letter_code
_entity_poly.pdbx_strand_id
1 'polypeptide(L)' 'MELKIRYEIEFPINSSPALLYQYISTPSGLSVWFSDNVDSRGEHYTYIWDDSEEKARVTAKKTN' A
#
# COMPACT_ATOMS: atom_id res chain seq x y z
N MET A 1 -5.29 -7.44 -28.09
CA MET A 1 -4.95 -7.30 -26.66
C MET A 1 -4.24 -5.98 -26.51
N GLU A 2 -4.79 -5.05 -25.75
CA GLU A 2 -4.07 -3.82 -25.42
C GLU A 2 -2.84 -4.16 -24.59
N LEU A 3 -1.70 -3.61 -24.99
CA LEU A 3 -0.45 -3.71 -24.23
C LEU A 3 -0.57 -2.81 -23.01
N LYS A 4 -0.27 -3.35 -21.82
CA LYS A 4 -0.23 -2.54 -20.60
C LYS A 4 0.85 -1.47 -20.75
N ILE A 5 0.47 -0.22 -20.56
CA ILE A 5 1.39 0.91 -20.59
C ILE A 5 2.00 1.05 -19.19
N ARG A 6 3.33 1.07 -19.08
CA ARG A 6 4.03 1.33 -17.81
C ARG A 6 3.77 2.78 -17.41
N TYR A 7 3.40 2.98 -16.15
CA TYR A 7 3.14 4.29 -15.57
C TYR A 7 4.08 4.50 -14.38
N GLU A 8 4.82 5.62 -14.37
CA GLU A 8 5.78 5.96 -13.33
C GLU A 8 5.65 7.43 -12.97
N ILE A 9 5.73 7.72 -11.66
CA ILE A 9 5.78 9.07 -11.14
C ILE A 9 6.78 9.11 -9.98
N GLU A 10 7.50 10.21 -9.85
CA GLU A 10 8.41 10.47 -8.74
C GLU A 10 8.01 11.77 -8.03
N PHE A 11 8.06 11.75 -6.70
CA PHE A 11 7.74 12.92 -5.86
C PHE A 11 8.81 13.11 -4.78
N PRO A 12 9.36 14.33 -4.61
CA PRO A 12 10.22 14.64 -3.48
C PRO A 12 9.39 14.76 -2.20
N ILE A 13 9.68 13.94 -1.19
CA ILE A 13 9.03 13.97 0.12
C ILE A 13 10.07 14.35 1.17
N ASN A 14 9.80 15.42 1.93
CA ASN A 14 10.65 15.84 3.05
C ASN A 14 10.34 15.03 4.31
N SER A 15 10.73 13.76 4.33
CA SER A 15 10.56 12.84 5.46
C SER A 15 11.75 11.90 5.56
N SER A 16 12.01 11.36 6.75
CA SER A 16 12.98 10.27 6.89
C SER A 16 12.47 9.02 6.15
N PRO A 17 13.36 8.22 5.54
CA PRO A 17 12.95 6.98 4.88
C PRO A 17 12.23 6.03 5.83
N ALA A 18 12.70 5.90 7.07
CA ALA A 18 12.09 5.02 8.07
C ALA A 18 10.63 5.40 8.35
N LEU A 19 10.34 6.69 8.51
CA LEU A 19 8.97 7.17 8.71
C LEU A 19 8.12 6.93 7.47
N LEU A 20 8.64 7.22 6.27
CA LEU A 20 7.93 7.00 5.02
C LEU A 20 7.55 5.53 4.83
N TYR A 21 8.48 4.60 5.08
CA TYR A 21 8.23 3.16 4.99
C TYR A 21 7.15 2.69 5.96
N GLN A 22 7.03 3.31 7.13
CA GLN A 22 5.95 3.00 8.08
C GLN A 22 4.57 3.30 7.46
N TYR A 23 4.42 4.40 6.72
CA TYR A 23 3.14 4.78 6.09
C TYR A 23 2.78 3.94 4.85
N ILE A 24 3.76 3.38 4.14
CA ILE A 24 3.51 2.62 2.90
C ILE A 24 3.61 1.10 3.05
N SER A 25 4.16 0.59 4.16
CA SER A 25 4.41 -0.85 4.37
C SER A 25 3.65 -1.47 5.54
N THR A 26 2.86 -0.67 6.27
CA THR A 26 2.03 -1.18 7.37
C THR A 26 0.55 -0.97 7.08
N PRO A 27 -0.34 -1.88 7.51
CA PRO A 27 -1.79 -1.73 7.33
C PRO A 27 -2.29 -0.40 7.92
N SER A 28 -1.88 -0.09 9.14
CA SER A 28 -2.26 1.14 9.84
C SER A 28 -1.75 2.41 9.16
N GLY A 29 -0.61 2.36 8.50
CA GLY A 29 -0.11 3.47 7.69
C GLY A 29 -0.96 3.67 6.44
N LEU A 30 -1.27 2.58 5.74
CA LEU A 30 -2.05 2.59 4.51
C LEU A 30 -3.50 3.06 4.74
N SER A 31 -4.11 2.71 5.88
CA SER A 31 -5.46 3.15 6.24
C SER A 31 -5.58 4.67 6.52
N VAL A 32 -4.47 5.41 6.54
CA VAL A 32 -4.49 6.86 6.78
C VAL A 32 -4.56 7.65 5.46
N TRP A 33 -4.06 7.08 4.36
CA TRP A 33 -3.91 7.84 3.10
C TRP A 33 -4.31 7.08 1.82
N PHE A 34 -4.45 5.74 1.88
CA PHE A 34 -4.70 4.91 0.69
C PHE A 34 -6.12 4.31 0.65
N SER A 35 -6.65 3.89 1.79
CA SER A 35 -8.02 3.37 1.92
C SER A 35 -8.60 3.70 3.29
N ASP A 36 -9.92 3.55 3.45
CA ASP A 36 -10.62 3.87 4.70
C ASP A 36 -10.23 2.91 5.83
N ASN A 37 -10.07 1.63 5.49
CA ASN A 37 -9.54 0.63 6.41
C ASN A 37 -8.67 -0.39 5.67
N VAL A 38 -7.70 -0.96 6.40
CA VAL A 38 -6.82 -2.01 5.90
C VAL A 38 -6.69 -3.09 6.97
N ASP A 39 -7.26 -4.25 6.68
CA ASP A 39 -7.09 -5.44 7.50
C ASP A 39 -5.94 -6.29 6.98
N SER A 40 -5.07 -6.74 7.88
CA SER A 40 -4.02 -7.71 7.53
C SER A 40 -4.31 -9.07 8.15
N ARG A 41 -4.30 -10.12 7.33
CA ARG A 41 -4.35 -11.51 7.78
C ARG A 41 -3.23 -12.30 7.13
N GLY A 42 -2.13 -12.47 7.89
CA GLY A 42 -0.93 -13.15 7.39
C GLY A 42 -0.29 -12.38 6.24
N GLU A 43 -0.26 -12.99 5.05
CA GLU A 43 0.30 -12.41 3.83
C GLU A 43 -0.71 -11.63 2.98
N HIS A 44 -1.99 -11.60 3.39
CA HIS A 44 -3.07 -10.95 2.65
C HIS A 44 -3.50 -9.67 3.35
N TYR A 45 -3.64 -8.62 2.54
CA TYR A 45 -4.14 -7.30 2.94
C TYR A 45 -5.50 -7.13 2.29
N THR A 46 -6.52 -6.83 3.09
CA THR A 46 -7.85 -6.48 2.61
C THR A 46 -7.99 -4.97 2.76
N TYR A 47 -8.08 -4.29 1.62
CA TYR A 47 -8.40 -2.86 1.56
C TYR A 47 -9.90 -2.73 1.50
N ILE A 48 -10.44 -1.89 2.39
CA ILE A 48 -11.86 -1.60 2.47
C ILE A 48 -12.00 -0.12 2.12
N TRP A 49 -12.79 0.15 1.09
CA TRP A 49 -13.33 1.46 0.76
C TRP A 49 -14.83 1.40 0.97
N ASP A 50 -15.48 2.51 1.30
CA ASP A 50 -16.94 2.63 1.55
C ASP A 50 -17.81 1.41 1.15
N ASP A 51 -17.98 1.15 -0.15
CA ASP A 51 -18.82 0.07 -0.70
C ASP A 51 -18.03 -1.09 -1.35
N SER A 52 -16.69 -1.11 -1.27
CA SER A 52 -15.86 -2.12 -1.94
C SER A 52 -14.72 -2.67 -1.09
N GLU A 53 -14.42 -3.95 -1.28
CA GLU A 53 -13.27 -4.61 -0.67
C GLU A 53 -12.39 -5.22 -1.74
N GLU A 54 -11.08 -4.97 -1.67
CA GLU A 54 -10.09 -5.61 -2.55
C GLU A 54 -9.02 -6.28 -1.72
N LYS A 55 -8.62 -7.46 -2.17
CA LYS A 55 -7.61 -8.28 -1.48
C LYS A 55 -6.33 -8.28 -2.29
N ALA A 56 -5.23 -7.90 -1.65
CA ALA A 56 -3.90 -8.01 -2.22
C ALA A 56 -3.05 -8.99 -1.41
N ARG A 57 -2.18 -9.72 -2.12
CA ARG A 57 -1.15 -10.55 -1.50
C ARG A 57 0.17 -9.78 -1.51
N VAL A 58 0.82 -9.72 -0.35
CA VAL A 58 2.17 -9.15 -0.27
C VAL A 58 3.14 -10.06 -1.01
N THR A 59 3.79 -9.53 -2.04
CA THR A 59 4.70 -10.32 -2.89
C THR A 59 6.13 -10.31 -2.34
N ALA A 60 6.55 -9.22 -1.72
CA ALA A 60 7.84 -9.10 -1.05
C ALA A 60 7.71 -8.14 0.12
N LYS A 61 8.23 -8.56 1.29
CA LYS A 61 8.38 -7.69 2.45
C LYS A 61 9.87 -7.52 2.68
N LYS A 62 10.38 -6.30 2.48
CA LYS A 62 11.79 -6.01 2.79
C LYS A 62 11.89 -5.80 4.30
N THR A 63 12.53 -6.75 4.98
CA THR A 63 12.90 -6.58 6.39
C THR A 63 14.14 -5.69 6.44
N ASN A 64 14.03 -4.52 7.06
CA ASN A 64 15.17 -3.66 7.36
C ASN A 64 15.95 -4.20 8.56
#